data_AF-A0A1S1LY06-F1
#
_entry.id   AF-A0A1S1LY06-F1
#
_cell.length_a   1.000
_cell.length_b   1.000
_cell.length_c   1.000
_cell.angle_alpha   90.00
_cell.angle_beta   90.00
_cell.angle_gamma   90.00
#
_symmetry.space_group_name_H-M   'P 1'
#
loop_
_entity.id
_entity.type
_entity.pdbx_description
1 polymer ?
#
loop_
_entity_poly.entity_id
_entity_poly.type
_entity_poly.pdbx_seq_one_letter_code
_entity_poly.pdbx_strand_id
1 'polypeptide(L)'
;MTAINRPLTDDERRLMMELAVGVVARQTGVSQGVAFDVLDGMTLTLEGDSQDAYLSAAGAVLVHVERDWLAFHAAHPGCDPAGDGQRMQHGGGR
;
A
#
# COMPACT_ATOMS: atom_id res chain seq x y z
N MET A 1 -15.10 -10.03 8.25
CA MET A 1 -15.09 -8.96 7.23
C MET A 1 -16.21 -7.99 7.56
N THR A 2 -15.87 -6.76 7.91
CA THR A 2 -16.86 -5.70 8.21
C THR A 2 -17.04 -4.84 6.96
N ALA A 3 -18.27 -4.69 6.47
CA ALA A 3 -18.52 -3.80 5.33
C ALA A 3 -18.36 -2.33 5.74
N ILE A 4 -17.53 -1.59 5.00
CA ILE A 4 -17.24 -0.17 5.26
C ILE A 4 -17.93 0.69 4.21
N ASN A 5 -19.10 1.24 4.56
CA ASN A 5 -19.92 2.04 3.66
C ASN A 5 -19.63 3.55 3.81
N ARG A 6 -18.35 3.94 3.69
CA ARG A 6 -17.91 5.34 3.71
C ARG A 6 -16.81 5.58 2.66
N PRO A 7 -16.63 6.83 2.18
CA PRO A 7 -15.48 7.18 1.35
C PRO A 7 -14.16 6.89 2.06
N LEU A 8 -13.10 6.70 1.28
CA LEU A 8 -11.74 6.53 1.80
C LEU A 8 -11.28 7.81 2.51
N THR A 9 -10.77 7.66 3.73
CA THR A 9 -10.15 8.76 4.51
C THR A 9 -8.80 9.15 3.94
N ASP A 10 -8.27 10.29 4.39
CA ASP A 10 -6.93 10.74 4.02
C ASP A 10 -5.84 9.74 4.47
N ASP A 11 -5.96 9.18 5.69
CA ASP A 11 -5.04 8.15 6.17
C ASP A 11 -5.11 6.85 5.35
N GLU A 12 -6.31 6.42 4.96
CA GLU A 12 -6.50 5.26 4.08
C GLU A 12 -5.89 5.51 2.68
N ARG A 13 -6.05 6.73 2.14
CA ARG A 13 -5.44 7.15 0.87
C ARG A 13 -3.92 7.15 0.94
N ARG A 14 -3.38 7.67 2.05
CA ARG A 14 -1.94 7.71 2.30
C ARG A 14 -1.37 6.31 2.39
N LEU A 15 -2.01 5.41 3.14
CA LEU A 15 -1.58 4.01 3.25
C LEU A 15 -1.62 3.29 1.90
N MET A 16 -2.64 3.54 1.07
CA MET A 16 -2.70 3.00 -0.30
C MET A 16 -1.51 3.47 -1.16
N MET A 17 -1.10 4.74 -1.03
CA MET A 17 0.09 5.26 -1.71
C MET A 17 1.37 4.58 -1.18
N GLU A 18 1.53 4.43 0.13
CA GLU A 18 2.70 3.77 0.72
C GLU A 18 2.83 2.31 0.25
N LEU A 19 1.71 1.60 0.16
CA LEU A 19 1.66 0.24 -0.40
C LEU A 19 2.08 0.24 -1.88
N ALA A 20 1.57 1.18 -2.68
CA ALA A 20 1.90 1.26 -4.11
C ALA A 20 3.40 1.54 -4.33
N VAL A 21 3.98 2.46 -3.55
CA VAL A 21 5.42 2.72 -3.53
C VAL A 21 6.20 1.46 -3.19
N GLY A 22 5.79 0.74 -2.14
CA GLY A 22 6.40 -0.52 -1.73
C GLY A 22 6.35 -1.60 -2.82
N VAL A 23 5.21 -1.73 -3.50
CA VAL A 23 5.02 -2.67 -4.63
C VAL A 23 5.94 -2.32 -5.79
N VAL A 24 5.95 -1.06 -6.24
CA VAL A 24 6.77 -0.61 -7.38
C VAL A 24 8.25 -0.75 -7.08
N ALA A 25 8.69 -0.32 -5.89
CA ALA A 25 10.08 -0.44 -5.46
C ALA A 25 10.55 -1.90 -5.46
N ARG A 26 9.72 -2.83 -4.94
CA ARG A 26 10.03 -4.27 -4.91
C ARG A 26 10.07 -4.90 -6.29
N GLN A 27 9.13 -4.55 -7.17
CA GLN A 27 9.04 -5.14 -8.51
C GLN A 27 10.16 -4.68 -9.44
N THR A 28 10.60 -3.43 -9.29
CA THR A 28 11.61 -2.82 -10.18
C THR A 28 13.01 -2.79 -9.59
N GLY A 29 13.15 -3.02 -8.28
CA GLY A 29 14.42 -2.96 -7.56
C GLY A 29 14.93 -1.55 -7.30
N VAL A 30 14.12 -0.52 -7.55
CA VAL A 30 14.48 0.88 -7.25
C VAL A 30 14.20 1.23 -5.79
N SER A 31 14.83 2.31 -5.31
CA SER A 31 14.55 2.86 -3.98
C SER A 31 13.11 3.37 -3.87
N GLN A 32 12.54 3.33 -2.66
CA GLN A 32 11.19 3.84 -2.40
C GLN A 32 10.99 5.30 -2.83
N GLY A 33 12.00 6.16 -2.65
CA GLY A 33 11.94 7.55 -3.14
C GLY A 33 11.75 7.64 -4.66
N VAL A 34 12.50 6.85 -5.44
CA VAL A 34 12.35 6.80 -6.90
C VAL A 34 10.99 6.26 -7.30
N ALA A 35 10.50 5.23 -6.61
CA ALA A 35 9.16 4.70 -6.84
C ALA A 35 8.07 5.75 -6.54
N PHE A 36 8.24 6.55 -5.49
CA PHE A 36 7.35 7.66 -5.18
C PHE A 36 7.38 8.74 -6.27
N ASP A 37 8.56 9.21 -6.69
CA ASP A 37 8.68 10.21 -7.76
C ASP A 37 8.00 9.74 -9.06
N VAL A 38 8.14 8.45 -9.39
CA VAL A 38 7.48 7.85 -10.56
C VAL A 38 5.96 7.84 -10.41
N LEU A 39 5.45 7.45 -9.25
CA LEU A 39 4.01 7.41 -8.98
C LEU A 39 3.38 8.82 -8.89
N ASP A 40 4.11 9.79 -8.34
CA ASP A 40 3.69 11.20 -8.26
C ASP A 40 3.55 11.82 -9.66
N GLY A 41 4.41 11.43 -10.61
CA GLY A 41 4.30 11.82 -12.01
C GLY A 41 3.19 11.12 -12.80
N MET A 42 2.48 10.15 -12.22
CA MET A 42 1.41 9.39 -12.89
C MET A 42 0.01 9.86 -12.48
N THR A 43 -0.96 9.66 -13.37
CA THR A 43 -2.37 9.76 -12.98
C THR A 43 -2.79 8.49 -12.25
N LEU A 44 -2.93 8.61 -10.93
CA LEU A 44 -3.39 7.53 -10.06
C LEU A 44 -4.91 7.62 -9.87
N THR A 45 -5.57 6.48 -9.99
CA THR A 45 -7.00 6.36 -9.69
C THR A 45 -7.17 5.51 -8.44
N LEU A 46 -7.84 6.07 -7.44
CA LEU A 46 -8.15 5.37 -6.20
C LEU A 46 -9.65 5.15 -6.10
N GLU A 47 -10.03 3.89 -6.06
CA GLU A 47 -11.41 3.44 -5.98
C GLU A 47 -11.59 2.54 -4.77
N GLY A 48 -12.79 2.53 -4.20
CA GLY A 48 -13.11 1.61 -3.13
C GLY A 48 -14.59 1.41 -3.03
N ASP A 49 -14.98 0.15 -2.82
CA ASP A 49 -16.33 -0.25 -2.52
C ASP A 49 -16.44 -0.61 -1.03
N SER A 50 -17.51 -1.31 -0.66
CA SER A 50 -17.78 -1.70 0.73
C SER A 50 -16.84 -2.79 1.26
N GLN A 51 -16.14 -3.51 0.39
CA GLN A 51 -15.28 -4.66 0.71
C GLN A 51 -13.82 -4.39 0.35
N ASP A 52 -13.56 -3.77 -0.80
CA ASP A 52 -12.19 -3.63 -1.32
C ASP A 52 -11.82 -2.17 -1.65
N ALA A 53 -10.50 -1.92 -1.67
CA ALA A 53 -9.91 -0.69 -2.18
C ALA A 53 -8.85 -1.03 -3.24
N TYR A 54 -8.80 -0.23 -4.28
CA TYR A 54 -7.95 -0.41 -5.45
C TYR A 54 -7.22 0.89 -5.77
N LEU A 55 -5.90 0.80 -5.95
CA LEU A 55 -5.10 1.87 -6.53
C LEU A 55 -4.59 1.40 -7.89
N SER A 56 -4.93 2.15 -8.93
CA SER A 56 -4.54 1.86 -10.31
C SER A 56 -3.75 3.01 -10.93
N ALA A 57 -2.83 2.64 -11.82
CA ALA A 57 -2.03 3.56 -12.63
C ALA A 57 -2.03 3.06 -14.08
N ALA A 58 -2.22 3.96 -15.04
CA ALA A 58 -2.22 3.64 -16.48
C ALA A 58 -3.14 2.46 -16.87
N GLY A 59 -4.27 2.29 -16.18
CA GLY A 59 -5.24 1.22 -16.44
C GLY A 59 -4.90 -0.14 -15.82
N ALA A 60 -3.82 -0.24 -15.03
CA ALA A 60 -3.46 -1.45 -14.28
C ALA A 60 -3.62 -1.24 -12.77
N VAL A 61 -4.16 -2.25 -12.08
CA VAL A 61 -4.27 -2.23 -10.61
C VAL A 61 -2.91 -2.56 -10.01
N LEU A 62 -2.36 -1.63 -9.23
CA LEU A 62 -1.09 -1.79 -8.51
C LEU A 62 -1.31 -2.38 -7.12
N VAL A 63 -2.35 -1.94 -6.43
CA VAL A 63 -2.68 -2.36 -5.07
C VAL A 63 -4.15 -2.72 -5.01
N HIS A 64 -4.43 -3.86 -4.40
CA HIS A 64 -5.75 -4.32 -3.98
C HIS A 64 -5.67 -4.72 -2.51
N VAL A 65 -6.60 -4.24 -1.71
CA VAL A 65 -6.66 -4.54 -0.28
C VAL A 65 -8.08 -4.52 0.26
N GLU A 66 -8.36 -5.36 1.26
CA GLU A 66 -9.64 -5.35 1.97
C GLU A 66 -9.84 -4.03 2.75
N ARG A 67 -11.05 -3.47 2.73
CA ARG A 67 -11.40 -2.22 3.43
C ARG A 67 -11.24 -2.33 4.94
N ASP A 68 -11.61 -3.46 5.52
CA ASP A 68 -11.49 -3.71 6.97
C ASP A 68 -10.02 -3.64 7.40
N TRP A 69 -9.15 -4.30 6.63
CA TRP A 69 -7.71 -4.26 6.84
C TRP A 69 -7.15 -2.85 6.66
N LEU A 70 -7.57 -2.15 5.61
CA LEU A 70 -7.08 -0.80 5.31
C LEU A 70 -7.45 0.19 6.41
N ALA A 71 -8.71 0.15 6.87
CA ALA A 71 -9.20 1.01 7.93
C ALA A 71 -8.47 0.76 9.27
N PHE A 72 -8.21 -0.50 9.59
CA PHE A 72 -7.46 -0.86 10.80
C PHE A 72 -6.03 -0.32 10.75
N HIS A 73 -5.27 -0.59 9.69
CA HIS A 73 -3.87 -0.20 9.60
C HIS A 73 -3.68 1.31 9.42
N ALA A 74 -4.60 1.97 8.73
CA ALA A 74 -4.61 3.44 8.63
C ALA A 74 -4.85 4.12 10.00
N ALA A 75 -5.68 3.53 10.86
CA ALA A 75 -5.94 4.04 12.21
C ALA A 75 -4.81 3.73 13.21
N HIS A 76 -3.90 2.80 12.88
CA HIS A 76 -2.83 2.33 13.75
C HIS A 76 -1.46 2.37 13.04
N PRO A 77 -0.95 3.57 12.69
CA PRO A 77 0.33 3.72 11.99
C PRO A 77 1.49 3.15 12.83
N GLY A 78 2.29 2.26 12.24
CA GLY A 78 3.40 1.55 12.90
C GLY A 78 3.08 0.11 13.31
N CYS A 79 1.84 -0.34 13.19
CA CYS A 79 1.52 -1.76 13.06
C CYS A 79 1.85 -2.18 11.62
N ASP A 80 3.14 -2.23 11.29
CA ASP A 80 3.61 -2.37 9.91
C ASP A 80 3.58 -3.85 9.48
N PRO A 81 2.74 -4.25 8.50
CA PRO A 81 2.69 -5.63 8.01
C PRO A 81 3.81 -5.94 7.01
N ALA A 82 4.50 -4.93 6.47
CA ALA A 82 5.66 -5.12 5.60
C ALA A 82 6.97 -5.24 6.39
N GLY A 83 6.99 -4.80 7.65
CA GLY A 83 8.12 -4.90 8.58
C GLY A 83 8.42 -6.31 9.11
N ASP A 84 7.42 -7.21 9.16
CA ASP A 84 7.59 -8.55 9.75
C ASP A 84 8.43 -9.51 8.86
N GLY A 85 8.50 -9.25 7.55
CA GLY A 85 9.30 -10.03 6.60
C GLY A 85 10.80 -9.73 6.60
N GLN A 86 11.26 -8.64 7.23
CA GLN A 86 12.66 -8.18 7.16
C GLN A 86 13.50 -8.62 8.39
N ARG A 87 12.90 -9.21 9.43
CA ARG A 87 13.61 -9.54 10.69
C ARG A 87 14.18 -10.97 10.77
N MET A 88 14.13 -11.74 9.68
CA MET A 88 14.59 -13.15 9.67
C MET A 88 15.62 -13.48 8.57
N GLN A 89 16.48 -12.55 8.11
CA GLN A 89 17.61 -12.93 7.24
C GLN A 89 18.87 -12.07 7.52
N HIS A 90 19.39 -12.13 8.75
CA HIS A 90 20.79 -11.83 9.05
C HIS A 90 21.21 -12.63 10.30
N GLY A 91 21.47 -13.92 10.10
CA GLY A 91 21.91 -14.83 11.15
C GLY A 91 22.53 -16.08 10.55
N GLY A 92 23.70 -15.92 9.93
CA GLY A 92 24.44 -17.02 9.30
C GLY A 92 25.85 -16.62 8.89
N GLY A 93 26.56 -15.92 9.80
CA GLY A 93 28.00 -15.73 9.69
C GLY A 93 28.71 -17.01 10.11
N ARG A 94 29.70 -17.40 9.31
CA ARG A 94 30.60 -18.55 9.49
C ARG A 94 31.26 -18.61 10.86
#